data_AF-A0A927ZQL1-F1
#
_entry.id   AF-A0A927ZQL1-F1
#
_cell.length_a   1.000
_cell.length_b   1.000
_cell.length_c   1.000
_cell.angle_alpha   90.00
_cell.angle_beta   90.00
_cell.angle_gamma   90.00
#
_symmetry.space_group_name_H-M   'P 1'
#
loop_
_entity.id
_entity.type
_entity.pdbx_description
1 polymer ?
#
loop_
_entity_poly.entity_id
_entity_poly.type
_entity_poly.pdbx_seq_one_letter_code
_entity_poly.pdbx_strand_id
1 'polypeptide(L)'
;MENMENIESMPVVAAENQLEETNEQKLARLATEINTIKVQVQAVVQNATLEIGQRLLQAKAAVPHGCWGQWLKEKVDYSERTAQMLISTFERFGNGQQKLFGKTADPELLAQLNRSQMFALMSIKNEDDCIAFMDEHKEDLPSMSKRELEQAIKERDQAKADIEAWRSRCNDLTDTAEKAAQRAEKLKAELAQLKADTAAGGEELDKLKEENKALQQTIELEKRNASDSYHDAEEAQRQLAEEKAKYEEELKTLKEAHENIDNEELRKVSAESAARAGRIADLEKEIEELKKAQPAPMPVEKTQEEKDFIRHFENCKTEFTALMNAMGTMQVENQDKYRDKMRKMLELMSGLVR
;
A
#
# COMPACT_ATOMS: atom_id res chain seq x y z
N MET A 1 -55.50 117.30 62.50
CA MET A 1 -54.12 117.50 62.04
C MET A 1 -53.64 116.15 61.60
N GLU A 2 -53.76 115.88 60.30
CA GLU A 2 -52.66 115.97 59.31
C GLU A 2 -52.17 114.53 59.05
N ASN A 3 -51.98 114.03 57.84
CA ASN A 3 -52.05 114.62 56.53
C ASN A 3 -52.32 113.52 55.49
N MET A 4 -52.87 113.97 54.37
CA MET A 4 -52.95 113.29 53.09
C MET A 4 -51.55 112.97 52.52
N GLU A 5 -51.57 112.19 51.43
CA GLU A 5 -50.49 111.93 50.46
C GLU A 5 -49.53 110.78 50.79
N ASN A 6 -49.67 109.65 50.08
CA ASN A 6 -48.94 109.56 48.81
C ASN A 6 -49.53 108.45 47.90
N ILE A 7 -49.89 108.85 46.69
CA ILE A 7 -50.19 107.96 45.56
C ILE A 7 -48.85 107.68 44.91
N GLU A 8 -48.37 106.43 44.91
CA GLU A 8 -47.31 106.05 43.99
C GLU A 8 -47.41 104.56 43.63
N SER A 9 -47.95 104.35 42.42
CA SER A 9 -47.48 103.41 41.42
C SER A 9 -47.28 101.93 41.81
N MET A 10 -48.15 101.10 41.21
CA MET A 10 -47.77 99.75 40.78
C MET A 10 -46.40 99.76 40.09
N PRO A 11 -45.64 98.66 40.19
CA PRO A 11 -45.08 98.06 39.00
C PRO A 11 -45.71 96.67 38.83
N VAL A 12 -46.50 96.53 37.77
CA VAL A 12 -46.09 95.78 36.58
C VAL A 12 -45.90 94.31 36.91
N VAL A 13 -47.00 93.57 36.73
CA VAL A 13 -47.06 92.35 35.91
C VAL A 13 -45.71 91.63 35.88
N ALA A 14 -45.50 90.72 36.82
CA ALA A 14 -44.62 89.59 36.58
C ALA A 14 -45.27 88.79 35.45
N ALA A 15 -45.03 89.26 34.23
CA ALA A 15 -45.33 88.54 33.02
C ALA A 15 -44.62 87.22 33.16
N GLU A 16 -45.40 86.16 33.36
CA GLU A 16 -45.04 84.83 32.95
C GLU A 16 -44.54 84.97 31.52
N ASN A 17 -43.21 85.03 31.38
CA ASN A 17 -42.51 84.93 30.11
C ASN A 17 -42.73 83.50 29.64
N GLN A 18 -43.95 83.20 29.18
CA GLN A 18 -44.20 82.16 28.20
C GLN A 18 -43.43 82.61 26.97
N LEU A 19 -42.17 82.21 26.89
CA LEU A 19 -41.43 82.22 25.63
C LEU A 19 -42.34 81.49 24.64
N GLU A 20 -42.97 82.25 23.73
CA GLU A 20 -43.83 81.67 22.70
C GLU A 20 -42.99 80.64 21.96
N GLU A 21 -43.35 79.36 22.15
CA GLU A 21 -42.68 78.23 21.53
C GLU A 21 -42.64 78.51 20.02
N THR A 22 -41.43 78.57 19.45
CA THR A 22 -41.31 78.85 18.02
C THR A 22 -42.00 77.73 17.24
N ASN A 23 -42.49 78.03 16.03
CA ASN A 23 -43.09 76.99 15.19
C ASN A 23 -42.16 75.80 14.97
N GLU A 24 -40.84 76.04 14.90
CA GLU A 24 -39.83 74.99 14.81
C GLU A 24 -39.78 74.12 16.07
N GLN A 25 -39.76 74.72 17.26
CA GLN A 25 -39.79 74.00 18.53
C GLN A 25 -41.07 73.16 18.67
N LYS A 26 -42.22 73.73 18.29
CA LYS A 26 -43.51 73.03 18.31
C LYS A 26 -43.54 71.85 17.35
N LEU A 27 -43.01 72.01 16.12
CA LEU A 27 -42.91 70.90 15.17
C LEU A 27 -41.98 69.79 15.66
N ALA A 28 -40.84 70.14 16.26
CA ALA A 28 -39.91 69.16 16.84
C ALA A 28 -40.55 68.39 18.02
N ARG A 29 -41.28 69.09 18.89
CA ARG A 29 -42.02 68.48 19.99
C ARG A 29 -43.11 67.52 19.48
N LEU A 30 -43.95 67.98 18.55
CA LEU A 30 -44.99 67.16 17.94
C LEU A 30 -44.41 65.93 17.21
N ALA A 31 -43.30 66.07 16.50
CA ALA A 31 -42.62 64.94 15.87
C ALA A 31 -42.17 63.90 16.91
N THR A 32 -41.63 64.35 18.05
CA THR A 32 -41.22 63.47 19.16
C THR A 32 -42.42 62.78 19.80
N GLU A 33 -43.51 63.50 20.05
CA GLU A 33 -44.77 62.94 20.57
C GLU A 33 -45.34 61.88 19.62
N ILE A 34 -45.44 62.19 18.31
CA ILE A 34 -45.94 61.27 17.29
C ILE A 34 -45.07 60.00 17.23
N ASN A 35 -43.75 60.14 17.24
CA ASN A 35 -42.84 58.99 17.19
C ASN A 35 -42.92 58.15 18.46
N THR A 36 -43.10 58.77 19.63
CA THR A 36 -43.33 58.07 20.89
C THR A 36 -44.61 57.23 20.84
N ILE A 37 -45.71 57.81 20.35
CA ILE A 37 -46.98 57.09 20.17
C ILE A 37 -46.80 55.91 19.20
N LYS A 38 -46.09 56.11 18.09
CA LYS A 38 -45.81 55.04 17.12
C LYS A 38 -45.10 53.85 17.78
N VAL A 39 -44.03 54.09 18.52
CA VAL A 39 -43.26 53.03 19.20
C VAL A 39 -44.12 52.31 20.23
N GLN A 40 -44.90 53.04 21.03
CA GLN A 40 -45.79 52.46 22.03
C GLN A 40 -46.88 51.57 21.39
N VAL A 41 -47.56 52.07 20.35
CA VAL A 41 -48.58 51.30 19.61
C VAL A 41 -47.95 50.07 18.98
N GLN A 42 -46.75 50.19 18.43
CA GLN A 42 -46.04 49.07 17.81
C GLN A 42 -45.76 47.95 18.83
N ALA A 43 -45.23 48.29 20.00
CA ALA A 43 -44.97 47.32 21.06
C ALA A 43 -46.26 46.59 21.49
N VAL A 44 -47.37 47.32 21.65
CA VAL A 44 -48.67 46.75 22.01
C VAL A 44 -49.18 45.80 20.92
N VAL A 45 -49.14 46.22 19.64
CA VAL A 45 -49.56 45.39 18.51
C VAL A 45 -48.71 44.12 18.40
N GLN A 46 -47.42 44.23 18.66
CA GLN A 46 -46.50 43.11 18.56
C GLN A 46 -46.70 42.09 19.70
N ASN A 47 -46.89 42.55 20.93
CA ASN A 47 -47.27 41.68 22.05
C ASN A 47 -48.60 40.99 21.79
N ALA A 48 -49.62 41.73 21.32
CA ALA A 48 -50.91 41.17 20.93
C ALA A 48 -50.77 40.12 19.81
N THR A 49 -49.87 40.33 18.85
CA THR A 49 -49.60 39.39 17.75
C THR A 49 -49.10 38.04 18.28
N LEU A 50 -48.16 38.04 19.24
CA LEU A 50 -47.65 36.81 19.88
C LEU A 50 -48.75 36.12 20.69
N GLU A 51 -49.51 36.90 21.47
CA GLU A 51 -50.62 36.42 22.28
C GLU A 51 -51.76 35.79 21.47
N ILE A 52 -52.09 36.37 20.32
CA ILE A 52 -53.07 35.80 19.38
C ILE A 52 -52.50 34.51 18.79
N GLY A 53 -51.23 34.49 18.39
CA GLY A 53 -50.56 33.28 17.91
C GLY A 53 -50.64 32.12 18.90
N GLN A 54 -50.40 32.38 20.19
CA GLN A 54 -50.53 31.39 21.26
C GLN A 54 -51.96 30.83 21.38
N ARG A 55 -52.96 31.70 21.38
CA ARG A 55 -54.39 31.31 21.49
C ARG A 55 -54.86 30.56 20.25
N LEU A 56 -54.40 30.94 19.07
CA LEU A 56 -54.66 30.22 17.82
C LEU A 56 -54.03 28.84 17.81
N LEU A 57 -52.81 28.68 18.36
CA LEU A 57 -52.16 27.38 18.49
C LEU A 57 -52.97 26.45 19.41
N GLN A 58 -53.46 26.96 20.54
CA GLN A 58 -54.34 26.23 21.45
C GLN A 58 -55.68 25.87 20.79
N ALA A 59 -56.30 26.83 20.08
CA ALA A 59 -57.55 26.60 19.36
C ALA A 59 -57.38 25.53 18.26
N LYS A 60 -56.26 25.55 17.53
CA LYS A 60 -55.94 24.57 16.48
C LYS A 60 -55.87 23.14 17.02
N ALA A 61 -55.45 22.95 18.28
CA ALA A 61 -55.45 21.65 18.95
C ALA A 61 -56.85 21.19 19.40
N ALA A 62 -57.77 22.14 19.65
CA ALA A 62 -59.13 21.85 20.10
C ALA A 62 -60.15 21.70 18.96
N VAL A 63 -59.91 22.32 17.80
CA VAL A 63 -60.81 22.26 16.65
C VAL A 63 -60.72 20.89 15.96
N PRO A 64 -61.86 20.23 15.66
CA PRO A 64 -61.87 18.96 14.94
C PRO A 64 -61.16 19.03 13.59
N HIS A 65 -60.56 17.91 13.18
CA HIS A 65 -59.90 17.79 11.88
C HIS A 65 -60.84 18.22 10.73
N GLY A 66 -60.32 19.04 9.81
CA GLY A 66 -61.07 19.54 8.66
C GLY A 66 -61.94 20.79 8.92
N CYS A 67 -62.19 21.16 10.17
CA CYS A 67 -63.04 22.32 10.52
C CYS A 67 -62.26 23.62 10.77
N TRP A 68 -60.92 23.60 10.67
CA TRP A 68 -60.05 24.73 11.02
C TRP A 68 -60.35 26.00 10.21
N GLY A 69 -60.39 25.90 8.88
CA GLY A 69 -60.64 27.06 8.02
C GLY A 69 -62.02 27.70 8.22
N GLN A 70 -63.05 26.89 8.44
CA GLN A 70 -64.40 27.39 8.73
C GLN A 70 -64.44 28.10 10.09
N TRP A 71 -63.85 27.49 11.12
CA TRP A 71 -63.79 28.09 12.45
C TRP A 71 -63.07 29.44 12.44
N LEU A 72 -61.94 29.54 11.73
CA LEU A 72 -61.19 30.78 11.60
C LEU A 72 -62.02 31.91 10.99
N LYS A 73 -62.77 31.61 9.93
CA LYS A 73 -63.59 32.60 9.23
C LYS A 73 -64.79 33.04 10.08
N GLU A 74 -65.47 32.10 10.75
CA GLU A 74 -66.71 32.39 11.47
C GLU A 74 -66.52 32.95 12.88
N LYS A 75 -65.43 32.58 13.57
CA LYS A 75 -65.25 32.91 15.00
C LYS A 75 -64.24 34.01 15.27
N VAL A 76 -63.22 34.16 14.42
CA VAL A 76 -62.11 35.11 14.66
C VAL A 76 -61.76 35.96 13.44
N ASP A 77 -62.50 35.83 12.34
CA ASP A 77 -62.32 36.57 11.08
C ASP A 77 -60.89 36.56 10.53
N TYR A 78 -60.24 35.39 10.59
CA TYR A 78 -58.91 35.19 10.02
C TYR A 78 -58.92 34.27 8.80
N SER A 79 -58.01 34.56 7.86
CA SER A 79 -57.61 33.58 6.86
C SER A 79 -56.66 32.54 7.46
N GLU A 80 -56.68 31.32 6.92
CA GLU A 80 -55.72 30.26 7.32
C GLU A 80 -54.28 30.73 7.20
N ARG A 81 -53.94 31.47 6.14
CA ARG A 81 -52.60 32.05 5.94
C ARG A 81 -52.21 32.98 7.08
N THR A 82 -53.12 33.86 7.51
CA THR A 82 -52.84 34.81 8.60
C THR A 82 -52.71 34.07 9.93
N ALA A 83 -53.62 33.13 10.21
CA ALA A 83 -53.57 32.34 11.43
C ALA A 83 -52.29 31.52 11.53
N GLN A 84 -51.89 30.82 10.45
CA GLN A 84 -50.65 30.04 10.43
C GLN A 84 -49.42 30.94 10.60
N MET A 85 -49.41 32.13 9.97
CA MET A 85 -48.33 33.08 10.16
C MET A 85 -48.22 33.55 11.62
N LEU A 86 -49.34 33.89 12.28
CA LEU A 86 -49.36 34.29 13.69
C LEU A 86 -48.90 33.17 14.63
N ILE A 87 -49.38 31.94 14.40
CA ILE A 87 -48.95 30.74 15.14
C ILE A 87 -47.44 30.56 15.00
N SER A 88 -46.91 30.59 13.78
CA SER A 88 -45.49 30.34 13.56
C SER A 88 -44.60 31.48 14.07
N THR A 89 -45.07 32.74 14.10
CA THR A 89 -44.39 33.83 14.81
C THR A 89 -44.30 33.54 16.31
N PHE A 90 -45.40 33.05 16.92
CA PHE A 90 -45.41 32.67 18.33
C PHE A 90 -44.49 31.47 18.62
N GLU A 91 -44.56 30.41 17.82
CA GLU A 91 -43.69 29.23 17.98
C GLU A 91 -42.21 29.60 17.94
N ARG A 92 -41.86 30.55 17.06
CA ARG A 92 -40.48 31.00 16.86
C ARG A 92 -39.98 31.91 17.98
N PHE A 93 -40.76 32.91 18.36
CA PHE A 93 -40.31 34.03 19.20
C PHE A 93 -41.04 34.14 20.56
N GLY A 94 -42.26 33.63 20.66
CA GLY A 94 -43.08 33.69 21.89
C GLY A 94 -42.66 32.68 22.96
N ASN A 95 -41.90 31.66 22.60
CA ASN A 95 -41.49 30.57 23.49
C ASN A 95 -40.28 30.89 24.40
N GLY A 96 -39.83 32.15 24.48
CA GLY A 96 -38.66 32.53 25.30
C GLY A 96 -38.76 32.12 26.77
N GLN A 97 -39.98 32.07 27.35
CA GLN A 97 -40.20 31.58 28.72
C GLN A 97 -40.34 30.05 28.85
N GLN A 98 -40.55 29.32 27.75
CA GLN A 98 -40.74 27.87 27.73
C GLN A 98 -39.54 27.08 27.20
N LYS A 99 -38.62 27.72 26.47
CA LYS A 99 -37.37 27.09 26.01
C LYS A 99 -36.41 26.92 27.19
N LEU A 100 -36.32 25.71 27.75
CA LEU A 100 -35.33 25.36 28.79
C LEU A 100 -33.88 25.43 28.28
N PHE A 101 -33.68 25.26 26.97
CA PHE A 101 -32.38 25.24 26.32
C PHE A 101 -32.45 26.03 25.00
N GLY A 102 -31.37 26.73 24.66
CA GLY A 102 -31.25 27.53 23.43
C GLY A 102 -31.21 29.04 23.71
N LYS A 103 -30.77 29.82 22.72
CA LYS A 103 -30.84 31.28 22.81
C LYS A 103 -32.29 31.73 22.72
N THR A 104 -32.63 32.86 23.35
CA THR A 104 -33.93 33.50 23.25
C THR A 104 -33.76 34.87 22.63
N ALA A 105 -34.68 35.26 21.75
CA ALA A 105 -34.68 36.60 21.18
C ALA A 105 -34.95 37.66 22.27
N ASP A 106 -34.27 38.80 22.19
CA ASP A 106 -34.46 39.93 23.10
C ASP A 106 -35.90 40.46 23.02
N PRO A 107 -36.69 40.41 24.11
CA PRO A 107 -38.06 40.91 24.14
C PRO A 107 -38.19 42.39 23.77
N GLU A 108 -37.20 43.21 24.10
CA GLU A 108 -37.22 44.65 23.81
C GLU A 108 -37.05 44.89 22.31
N LEU A 109 -36.09 44.18 21.68
CA LEU A 109 -35.91 44.23 20.24
C LEU A 109 -37.16 43.72 19.52
N LEU A 110 -37.71 42.58 19.97
CA LEU A 110 -38.92 42.01 19.39
C LEU A 110 -40.08 42.99 19.37
N ALA A 111 -40.30 43.76 20.45
CA ALA A 111 -41.36 44.75 20.56
C ALA A 111 -41.20 45.92 19.55
N GLN A 112 -39.98 46.18 19.10
CA GLN A 112 -39.66 47.22 18.11
C GLN A 112 -39.73 46.72 16.67
N LEU A 113 -39.97 45.42 16.44
CA LEU A 113 -40.10 44.86 15.10
C LEU A 113 -41.55 44.90 14.62
N ASN A 114 -41.73 45.11 13.32
CA ASN A 114 -43.01 45.02 12.66
C ASN A 114 -43.29 43.57 12.20
N ARG A 115 -44.57 43.26 11.99
CA ARG A 115 -45.03 41.93 11.55
C ARG A 115 -44.31 41.43 10.29
N SER A 116 -43.99 42.32 9.35
CA SER A 116 -43.34 41.94 8.11
C SER A 116 -41.86 41.58 8.31
N GLN A 117 -41.16 42.28 9.19
CA GLN A 117 -39.78 41.98 9.58
C GLN A 117 -39.71 40.63 10.32
N MET A 118 -40.62 40.41 11.27
CA MET A 118 -40.73 39.14 11.99
C MET A 118 -40.91 37.95 11.04
N PHE A 119 -41.76 38.11 10.03
CA PHE A 119 -41.96 37.08 9.01
C PHE A 119 -40.71 36.88 8.13
N ALA A 120 -40.00 37.96 7.77
CA ALA A 120 -38.76 37.84 7.00
C ALA A 120 -37.70 37.05 7.78
N LEU A 121 -37.54 37.29 9.09
CA LEU A 121 -36.63 36.56 9.97
C LEU A 121 -36.94 35.06 10.05
N MET A 122 -38.21 34.66 9.91
CA MET A 122 -38.60 33.25 9.87
C MET A 122 -38.12 32.51 8.61
N SER A 123 -37.63 33.23 7.58
CA SER A 123 -37.00 32.60 6.41
C SER A 123 -35.70 31.89 6.77
N ILE A 124 -35.05 32.32 7.86
CA ILE A 124 -33.87 31.69 8.43
C ILE A 124 -34.34 30.38 9.07
N LYS A 125 -33.93 29.20 8.58
CA LYS A 125 -34.48 27.93 9.10
C LYS A 125 -34.03 27.65 10.53
N ASN A 126 -32.74 27.80 10.81
CA ASN A 126 -32.15 27.54 12.11
C ASN A 126 -32.51 28.67 13.11
N GLU A 127 -33.00 28.30 14.29
CA GLU A 127 -33.40 29.24 15.34
C GLU A 127 -32.20 30.00 15.93
N ASP A 128 -31.09 29.31 16.21
CA ASP A 128 -29.90 29.92 16.77
C ASP A 128 -29.26 30.90 15.79
N ASP A 129 -29.23 30.56 14.49
CA ASP A 129 -28.77 31.48 13.44
C ASP A 129 -29.68 32.70 13.29
N CYS A 130 -30.98 32.53 13.52
CA CYS A 130 -31.94 33.62 13.49
C CYS A 130 -31.72 34.58 14.65
N ILE A 131 -31.50 34.05 15.85
CA ILE A 131 -31.24 34.87 17.03
C ILE A 131 -29.86 35.53 16.94
N ALA A 132 -28.84 34.80 16.47
CA ALA A 132 -27.53 35.38 16.20
C ALA A 132 -27.62 36.55 15.19
N PHE A 133 -28.40 36.40 14.12
CA PHE A 133 -28.64 37.48 13.17
C PHE A 133 -29.35 38.67 13.82
N MET A 134 -30.34 38.43 14.68
CA MET A 134 -31.02 39.51 15.40
C MET A 134 -30.08 40.24 16.38
N ASP A 135 -29.20 39.51 17.05
CA ASP A 135 -28.20 40.07 17.97
C ASP A 135 -27.14 40.89 17.20
N GLU A 136 -26.63 40.37 16.07
CA GLU A 136 -25.65 41.04 15.20
C GLU A 136 -26.20 42.34 14.60
N HIS A 137 -27.49 42.38 14.27
CA HIS A 137 -28.15 43.53 13.66
C HIS A 137 -29.04 44.31 14.63
N LYS A 138 -28.89 44.16 15.94
CA LYS A 138 -29.80 44.71 16.96
C LYS A 138 -30.13 46.21 16.78
N GLU A 139 -29.13 47.02 16.39
CA GLU A 139 -29.29 48.47 16.23
C GLU A 139 -30.02 48.85 14.92
N ASP A 140 -29.74 48.13 13.84
CA ASP A 140 -30.28 48.46 12.51
C ASP A 140 -31.66 47.84 12.26
N LEU A 141 -31.92 46.67 12.87
CA LEU A 141 -33.10 45.83 12.58
C LEU A 141 -34.45 46.56 12.68
N PRO A 142 -34.70 47.44 13.69
CA PRO A 142 -35.96 48.19 13.76
C PRO A 142 -36.15 49.16 12.58
N SER A 143 -35.06 49.72 12.06
CA SER A 143 -35.07 50.71 10.97
C SER A 143 -35.10 50.08 9.57
N MET A 144 -34.63 48.84 9.42
CA MET A 144 -34.58 48.15 8.13
C MET A 144 -35.96 47.93 7.53
N SER A 145 -36.13 48.25 6.26
CA SER A 145 -37.32 47.84 5.52
C SER A 145 -37.37 46.32 5.35
N LYS A 146 -38.57 45.79 5.12
CA LYS A 146 -38.75 44.36 4.81
C LYS A 146 -37.83 43.87 3.67
N ARG A 147 -37.64 44.69 2.63
CA ARG A 147 -36.82 44.33 1.45
C ARG A 147 -35.34 44.29 1.79
N GLU A 148 -34.85 45.28 2.55
CA GLU A 148 -33.46 45.30 3.01
C GLU A 148 -33.17 44.11 3.92
N LEU A 149 -34.09 43.76 4.81
CA LEU A 149 -33.97 42.59 5.68
C LEU A 149 -33.95 41.27 4.89
N GLU A 150 -34.85 41.10 3.91
CA GLU A 150 -34.83 39.93 3.02
C GLU A 150 -33.52 39.84 2.21
N GLN A 151 -32.96 40.98 1.80
CA GLN A 151 -31.69 41.02 1.08
C GLN A 151 -30.52 40.65 1.99
N ALA A 152 -30.45 41.21 3.20
CA ALA A 152 -29.41 40.89 4.18
C ALA A 152 -29.41 39.39 4.56
N ILE A 153 -30.60 38.80 4.74
CA ILE A 153 -30.75 37.36 5.00
C ILE A 153 -30.22 36.53 3.83
N LYS A 154 -30.53 36.92 2.58
CA LYS A 154 -30.04 36.22 1.39
C LYS A 154 -28.52 36.31 1.23
N GLU A 155 -27.95 37.50 1.44
CA GLU A 155 -26.50 37.71 1.35
C GLU A 155 -25.76 36.89 2.40
N ARG A 156 -26.28 36.86 3.63
CA ARG A 156 -25.75 35.99 4.68
C ARG A 156 -25.82 34.51 4.29
N ASP A 157 -26.95 34.05 3.76
CA ASP A 157 -27.12 32.65 3.35
C ASP A 157 -26.20 32.28 2.19
N GLN A 158 -26.02 33.17 1.23
CA GLN A 158 -25.05 33.02 0.14
C GLN A 158 -23.62 32.99 0.68
N ALA A 159 -23.24 33.91 1.55
CA ALA A 159 -21.92 33.93 2.16
C ALA A 159 -21.62 32.65 2.97
N LYS A 160 -22.59 32.16 3.74
CA LYS A 160 -22.47 30.87 4.45
C LYS A 160 -22.32 29.70 3.48
N ALA A 161 -23.11 29.66 2.41
CA ALA A 161 -23.02 28.62 1.38
C ALA A 161 -21.66 28.66 0.66
N ASP A 162 -21.16 29.85 0.33
CA ASP A 162 -19.85 30.04 -0.30
C ASP A 162 -18.72 29.61 0.62
N ILE A 163 -18.77 29.97 1.92
CA ILE A 163 -17.79 29.54 2.91
C ILE A 163 -17.79 28.01 3.03
N GLU A 164 -18.96 27.38 3.06
CA GLU A 164 -19.05 25.92 3.14
C GLU A 164 -18.54 25.24 1.86
N ALA A 165 -18.86 25.79 0.69
CA ALA A 165 -18.33 25.32 -0.58
C ALA A 165 -16.80 25.47 -0.66
N TRP A 166 -16.27 26.59 -0.19
CA TRP A 166 -14.83 26.81 -0.07
C TRP A 166 -14.17 25.84 0.91
N ARG A 167 -14.77 25.61 2.08
CA ARG A 167 -14.27 24.63 3.07
C ARG A 167 -14.26 23.22 2.48
N SER A 168 -15.34 22.81 1.85
CA SER A 168 -15.44 21.52 1.17
C SER A 168 -14.34 21.36 0.12
N ARG A 169 -14.15 22.38 -0.73
CA ARG A 169 -13.08 22.39 -1.74
C ARG A 169 -11.68 22.35 -1.12
N CYS A 170 -11.45 23.07 -0.03
CA CYS A 170 -10.18 23.02 0.69
C CYS A 170 -9.93 21.62 1.26
N ASN A 171 -10.93 20.97 1.84
CA ASN A 171 -10.82 19.60 2.35
C ASN A 171 -10.54 18.59 1.22
N ASP A 172 -11.20 18.72 0.07
CA ASP A 172 -10.91 17.89 -1.10
C ASP A 172 -9.46 18.09 -1.61
N LEU A 173 -8.98 19.33 -1.61
CA LEU A 173 -7.60 19.65 -1.98
C LEU A 173 -6.59 19.10 -0.97
N THR A 174 -6.87 19.15 0.33
CA THR A 174 -6.00 18.54 1.34
C THR A 174 -5.97 17.03 1.21
N ASP A 175 -7.12 16.38 1.03
CA ASP A 175 -7.22 14.93 0.84
C ASP A 175 -6.45 14.47 -0.41
N THR A 176 -6.55 15.22 -1.50
CA THR A 176 -5.82 14.90 -2.73
C THR A 176 -4.32 15.13 -2.58
N ALA A 177 -3.91 16.18 -1.87
CA ALA A 177 -2.51 16.44 -1.55
C ALA A 177 -1.91 15.34 -0.65
N GLU A 178 -2.64 14.90 0.38
CA GLU A 178 -2.22 13.79 1.24
C GLU A 178 -2.09 12.48 0.48
N LYS A 179 -3.08 12.14 -0.37
CA LYS A 179 -3.00 10.95 -1.23
C LYS A 179 -1.83 11.03 -2.22
N ALA A 180 -1.55 12.21 -2.76
CA ALA A 180 -0.39 12.43 -3.64
C ALA A 180 0.94 12.28 -2.88
N ALA A 181 1.04 12.81 -1.66
CA ALA A 181 2.21 12.66 -0.81
C ALA A 181 2.48 11.20 -0.45
N GLN A 182 1.44 10.45 -0.06
CA GLN A 182 1.54 9.01 0.22
C GLN A 182 1.99 8.21 -1.02
N ARG A 183 1.47 8.54 -2.21
CA ARG A 183 1.93 7.91 -3.46
C ARG A 183 3.39 8.24 -3.77
N ALA A 184 3.80 9.49 -3.57
CA ALA A 184 5.18 9.90 -3.77
C ALA A 184 6.14 9.18 -2.81
N GLU A 185 5.74 8.97 -1.56
CA GLU A 185 6.51 8.21 -0.58
C GLU A 185 6.64 6.73 -0.98
N LYS A 186 5.54 6.09 -1.40
CA LYS A 186 5.56 4.71 -1.93
C LYS A 186 6.48 4.57 -3.13
N LEU A 187 6.38 5.48 -4.11
CA LEU A 187 7.25 5.48 -5.28
C LEU A 187 8.72 5.70 -4.91
N LYS A 188 9.01 6.54 -3.90
CA LYS A 188 10.37 6.70 -3.38
C LYS A 188 10.90 5.41 -2.75
N ALA A 189 10.07 4.70 -1.97
CA ALA A 189 10.44 3.42 -1.37
C ALA A 189 10.69 2.35 -2.45
N GLU A 190 9.82 2.27 -3.46
CA GLU A 190 9.99 1.36 -4.61
C GLU A 190 11.27 1.67 -5.40
N LEU A 191 11.58 2.96 -5.64
CA LEU A 191 12.83 3.35 -6.28
C LEU A 191 14.06 3.01 -5.43
N ALA A 192 13.98 3.13 -4.11
CA ALA A 192 15.07 2.72 -3.22
C ALA A 192 15.29 1.21 -3.27
N GLN A 193 14.21 0.42 -3.26
CA GLN A 193 14.28 -1.03 -3.39
C GLN A 193 14.87 -1.45 -4.74
N LEU A 194 14.36 -0.90 -5.84
CA LEU A 194 14.87 -1.22 -7.18
C LEU A 194 16.35 -0.86 -7.32
N LYS A 195 16.79 0.26 -6.74
CA LYS A 195 18.21 0.62 -6.70
C LYS A 195 19.04 -0.40 -5.92
N ALA A 196 18.55 -0.84 -4.76
CA ALA A 196 19.22 -1.88 -3.98
C ALA A 196 19.31 -3.21 -4.74
N ASP A 197 18.23 -3.61 -5.40
CA ASP A 197 18.18 -4.84 -6.21
C ASP A 197 19.15 -4.75 -7.41
N THR A 198 19.21 -3.59 -8.09
CA THR A 198 20.18 -3.39 -9.19
C THR A 198 21.63 -3.38 -8.72
N ALA A 199 21.91 -2.86 -7.51
CA ALA A 199 23.24 -2.90 -6.94
C ALA A 199 23.64 -4.33 -6.57
N ALA A 200 22.74 -5.08 -5.92
CA ALA A 200 22.96 -6.48 -5.58
C ALA A 200 23.16 -7.35 -6.83
N GLY A 201 22.33 -7.17 -7.86
CA GLY A 201 22.47 -7.86 -9.14
C GLY A 201 23.77 -7.48 -9.88
N GLY A 202 24.24 -6.23 -9.73
CA GLY A 202 25.54 -5.79 -10.25
C GLY A 202 26.71 -6.49 -9.56
N GLU A 203 26.69 -6.57 -8.23
CA GLU A 203 27.70 -7.31 -7.46
C GLU A 203 27.71 -8.81 -7.79
N GLU A 204 26.53 -9.42 -7.94
CA GLU A 204 26.42 -10.82 -8.32
C GLU A 204 26.91 -11.07 -9.75
N LEU A 205 26.60 -10.16 -10.68
CA LEU A 205 27.11 -10.19 -12.04
C LEU A 205 28.64 -10.10 -12.09
N ASP A 206 29.24 -9.24 -11.27
CA ASP A 206 30.69 -9.08 -11.24
C ASP A 206 31.39 -10.30 -10.63
N LYS A 207 30.83 -10.92 -9.59
CA LYS A 207 31.31 -12.23 -9.08
C LYS A 207 31.22 -13.31 -10.15
N LEU A 208 30.09 -13.39 -10.87
CA LEU A 208 29.89 -14.39 -11.91
C LEU A 208 30.86 -14.19 -13.09
N LYS A 209 31.23 -12.94 -13.40
CA LYS A 209 32.26 -12.63 -14.40
C LYS A 209 33.64 -13.05 -13.93
N GLU A 210 33.99 -12.81 -12.67
CA GLU A 210 35.27 -13.27 -12.11
C GLU A 210 35.37 -14.79 -12.11
N GLU A 211 34.32 -15.49 -11.69
CA GLU A 211 34.24 -16.95 -11.76
C GLU A 211 34.33 -17.47 -13.20
N ASN A 212 33.62 -16.84 -14.15
CA ASN A 212 33.74 -17.19 -15.57
C ASN A 212 35.17 -17.01 -16.09
N LYS A 213 35.84 -15.92 -15.70
CA LYS A 213 37.23 -15.67 -16.09
C LYS A 213 38.17 -16.70 -15.49
N ALA A 214 37.99 -17.07 -14.22
CA ALA A 214 38.78 -18.11 -13.56
C ALA A 214 38.57 -19.48 -14.20
N LEU A 215 37.32 -19.84 -14.52
CA LEU A 215 37.00 -21.07 -15.24
C LEU A 215 37.60 -21.07 -16.65
N GLN A 216 37.54 -19.95 -17.38
CA GLN A 216 38.18 -19.81 -18.69
C GLN A 216 39.69 -20.03 -18.61
N GLN A 217 40.36 -19.41 -17.64
CA GLN A 217 41.79 -19.61 -17.39
C GLN A 217 42.12 -21.07 -17.05
N THR A 218 41.26 -21.73 -16.26
CA THR A 218 41.42 -23.14 -15.91
C THR A 218 41.29 -24.03 -17.15
N ILE A 219 40.28 -23.78 -17.99
CA ILE A 219 40.09 -24.48 -19.27
C ILE A 219 41.27 -24.24 -20.21
N GLU A 220 41.81 -23.02 -20.28
CA GLU A 220 43.00 -22.71 -21.09
C GLU A 220 44.25 -23.45 -20.58
N LEU A 221 44.43 -23.51 -19.25
CA LEU A 221 45.54 -24.22 -18.63
C LEU A 221 45.42 -25.73 -18.83
N GLU A 222 44.21 -26.30 -18.68
CA GLU A 222 43.95 -27.70 -18.99
C GLU A 222 44.18 -28.02 -20.46
N LYS A 223 43.75 -27.16 -21.39
CA LYS A 223 44.03 -27.31 -22.83
C LYS A 223 45.53 -27.28 -23.11
N ARG A 224 46.28 -26.38 -22.46
CA ARG A 224 47.73 -26.31 -22.58
C ARG A 224 48.39 -27.57 -22.04
N ASN A 225 48.03 -28.01 -20.84
CA ASN A 225 48.56 -29.23 -20.25
C ASN A 225 48.22 -30.47 -21.08
N ALA A 226 47.02 -30.54 -21.67
CA ALA A 226 46.64 -31.61 -22.58
C ALA A 226 47.48 -31.58 -23.87
N SER A 227 47.78 -30.38 -24.40
CA SER A 227 48.68 -30.20 -25.54
C SER A 227 50.12 -30.61 -25.22
N ASP A 228 50.64 -30.19 -24.07
CA ASP A 228 52.00 -30.52 -23.61
C ASP A 228 52.11 -32.04 -23.34
N SER A 229 51.11 -32.64 -22.69
CA SER A 229 51.03 -34.10 -22.51
C SER A 229 50.93 -34.87 -23.83
N TYR A 230 50.26 -34.31 -24.85
CA TYR A 230 50.20 -34.92 -26.17
C TYR A 230 51.57 -34.87 -26.86
N HIS A 231 52.29 -33.76 -26.73
CA HIS A 231 53.64 -33.59 -27.25
C HIS A 231 54.64 -34.54 -26.55
N ASP A 232 54.59 -34.61 -25.22
CA ASP A 232 55.42 -35.53 -24.43
C ASP A 232 55.15 -37.00 -24.80
N ALA A 233 53.88 -37.36 -25.04
CA ALA A 233 53.51 -38.70 -25.49
C ALA A 233 54.03 -39.01 -26.91
N GLU A 234 54.02 -38.01 -27.80
CA GLU A 234 54.57 -38.11 -29.16
C GLU A 234 56.10 -38.26 -29.14
N GLU A 235 56.80 -37.49 -28.31
CA GLU A 235 58.24 -37.62 -28.12
C GLU A 235 58.63 -38.97 -27.50
N ALA A 236 57.89 -39.44 -26.50
CA ALA A 236 58.12 -40.75 -25.90
C ALA A 236 57.89 -41.89 -26.90
N GLN A 237 56.87 -41.79 -27.77
CA GLN A 237 56.67 -42.75 -28.87
C GLN A 237 57.83 -42.75 -29.86
N ARG A 238 58.36 -41.57 -30.19
CA ARG A 238 59.51 -41.44 -31.09
C ARG A 238 60.77 -42.05 -30.48
N GLN A 239 61.06 -41.78 -29.21
CA GLN A 239 62.19 -42.38 -28.51
C GLN A 239 62.06 -43.90 -28.42
N LEU A 240 60.87 -44.42 -28.12
CA LEU A 240 60.60 -45.86 -28.09
C LEU A 240 60.77 -46.50 -29.48
N ALA A 241 60.41 -45.80 -30.56
CA ALA A 241 60.61 -46.26 -31.93
C ALA A 241 62.10 -46.27 -32.31
N GLU A 242 62.87 -45.25 -31.93
CA GLU A 242 64.32 -45.20 -32.11
C GLU A 242 65.03 -46.30 -31.32
N GLU A 243 64.60 -46.57 -30.08
CA GLU A 243 65.14 -47.65 -29.27
C GLU A 243 64.79 -49.02 -29.86
N LYS A 244 63.55 -49.23 -30.33
CA LYS A 244 63.16 -50.44 -31.05
C LYS A 244 63.99 -50.66 -32.32
N ALA A 245 64.25 -49.60 -33.10
CA ALA A 245 65.07 -49.69 -34.30
C ALA A 245 66.52 -50.10 -33.98
N LYS A 246 67.10 -49.58 -32.90
CA LYS A 246 68.42 -49.99 -32.41
C LYS A 246 68.44 -51.46 -31.99
N TYR A 247 67.44 -51.91 -31.21
CA TYR A 247 67.33 -53.32 -30.84
C TYR A 247 67.13 -54.22 -32.06
N GLU A 248 66.38 -53.80 -33.09
CA GLU A 248 66.23 -54.55 -34.34
C GLU A 248 67.55 -54.67 -35.11
N GLU A 249 68.37 -53.62 -35.13
CA GLU A 249 69.69 -53.62 -35.74
C GLU A 249 70.68 -54.51 -34.96
N GLU A 250 70.67 -54.45 -33.63
CA GLU A 250 71.40 -55.37 -32.76
C GLU A 250 70.96 -56.83 -32.98
N LEU A 251 69.65 -57.08 -33.14
CA LEU A 251 69.13 -58.41 -33.46
C LEU A 251 69.60 -58.91 -34.83
N LYS A 252 69.77 -58.00 -35.80
CA LYS A 252 70.29 -58.32 -37.13
C LYS A 252 71.77 -58.68 -37.07
N THR A 253 72.59 -57.91 -36.35
CA THR A 253 74.01 -58.22 -36.16
C THR A 253 74.23 -59.51 -35.36
N LEU A 254 73.38 -59.79 -34.37
CA LEU A 254 73.42 -61.06 -33.62
C LEU A 254 73.05 -62.26 -34.52
N LYS A 255 72.10 -62.08 -35.44
CA LYS A 255 71.76 -63.09 -36.46
C LYS A 255 72.91 -63.32 -37.44
N GLU A 256 73.56 -62.27 -37.92
CA GLU A 256 74.73 -62.36 -38.81
C GLU A 256 75.96 -62.97 -38.11
N ALA A 257 76.10 -62.77 -36.79
CA ALA A 257 77.11 -63.44 -35.97
C ALA A 257 76.79 -64.93 -35.77
N HIS A 258 75.51 -65.30 -35.64
CA HIS A 258 75.08 -66.70 -35.61
C HIS A 258 75.25 -67.40 -36.97
N GLU A 259 75.13 -66.69 -38.08
CA GLU A 259 75.30 -67.26 -39.44
C GLU A 259 76.77 -67.61 -39.77
N ASN A 260 77.75 -67.04 -39.04
CA ASN A 260 79.19 -67.24 -39.27
C ASN A 260 79.88 -68.26 -38.33
N ILE A 261 79.17 -68.82 -37.34
CA ILE A 261 79.74 -69.77 -36.36
C ILE A 261 79.43 -71.25 -36.70
N ASP A 262 78.62 -71.51 -37.72
CA ASP A 262 78.05 -72.85 -37.98
C ASP A 262 78.71 -73.66 -39.12
N ASN A 263 80.06 -73.68 -39.25
CA ASN A 263 80.69 -74.57 -40.25
C ASN A 263 82.08 -75.18 -39.95
N GLU A 264 82.56 -75.22 -38.72
CA GLU A 264 83.77 -76.02 -38.36
C GLU A 264 83.49 -77.09 -37.29
N GLU A 265 82.48 -76.94 -36.43
CA GLU A 265 82.19 -77.91 -35.35
C GLU A 265 81.07 -78.93 -35.68
N LEU A 266 80.32 -78.74 -36.78
CA LEU A 266 79.17 -79.58 -37.15
C LEU A 266 79.54 -80.98 -37.71
N ARG A 267 80.84 -81.29 -37.84
CA ARG A 267 81.33 -82.59 -38.31
C ARG A 267 81.77 -83.55 -37.20
N LYS A 268 81.90 -83.07 -35.95
CA LYS A 268 82.20 -83.92 -34.76
C LYS A 268 80.96 -84.23 -33.93
N VAL A 269 79.99 -83.32 -33.88
CA VAL A 269 78.76 -83.50 -33.08
C VAL A 269 77.75 -84.45 -33.73
N SER A 270 77.75 -84.61 -35.06
CA SER A 270 76.82 -85.52 -35.76
C SER A 270 77.16 -87.02 -35.63
N ALA A 271 78.36 -87.37 -35.16
CA ALA A 271 78.72 -88.75 -34.79
C ALA A 271 78.34 -89.07 -33.34
N GLU A 272 78.28 -88.08 -32.45
CA GLU A 272 77.89 -88.23 -31.04
C GLU A 272 76.37 -88.03 -30.81
N SER A 273 75.69 -87.25 -31.65
CA SER A 273 74.23 -87.05 -31.57
C SER A 273 73.43 -88.29 -31.98
N ALA A 274 73.97 -89.14 -32.86
CA ALA A 274 73.37 -90.44 -33.17
C ALA A 274 73.38 -91.41 -31.97
N ALA A 275 74.34 -91.29 -31.05
CA ALA A 275 74.41 -92.08 -29.81
C ALA A 275 73.58 -91.46 -28.66
N ARG A 276 73.36 -90.14 -28.67
CA ARG A 276 72.45 -89.45 -27.72
C ARG A 276 70.98 -89.53 -28.12
N ALA A 277 70.66 -89.71 -29.40
CA ALA A 277 69.30 -89.97 -29.89
C ALA A 277 68.69 -91.27 -29.32
N GLY A 278 69.50 -92.28 -28.98
CA GLY A 278 69.01 -93.51 -28.35
C GLY A 278 68.61 -93.33 -26.88
N ARG A 279 69.39 -92.58 -26.09
CA ARG A 279 69.12 -92.39 -24.64
C ARG A 279 68.04 -91.35 -24.36
N ILE A 280 67.85 -90.37 -25.23
CA ILE A 280 66.79 -89.36 -25.08
C ILE A 280 65.42 -89.96 -25.42
N ALA A 281 65.32 -90.85 -26.42
CA ALA A 281 64.06 -91.52 -26.75
C ALA A 281 63.55 -92.45 -25.63
N ASP A 282 64.47 -93.11 -24.90
CA ASP A 282 64.09 -93.95 -23.75
C ASP A 282 63.65 -93.12 -22.54
N LEU A 283 64.30 -91.97 -22.29
CA LEU A 283 63.95 -91.05 -21.19
C LEU A 283 62.68 -90.22 -21.48
N GLU A 284 62.36 -89.93 -22.74
CA GLU A 284 61.12 -89.23 -23.12
C GLU A 284 59.89 -90.13 -22.97
N LYS A 285 60.00 -91.44 -23.23
CA LYS A 285 58.92 -92.41 -22.94
C LYS A 285 58.62 -92.51 -21.45
N GLU A 286 59.64 -92.43 -20.60
CA GLU A 286 59.52 -92.50 -19.14
C GLU A 286 58.99 -91.19 -18.53
N ILE A 287 59.25 -90.04 -19.16
CA ILE A 287 58.67 -88.72 -18.82
C ILE A 287 57.20 -88.60 -19.29
N GLU A 288 56.82 -89.27 -20.37
CA GLU A 288 55.45 -89.27 -20.89
C GLU A 288 54.51 -90.22 -20.13
N GLU A 289 55.03 -91.29 -19.52
CA GLU A 289 54.29 -92.14 -18.58
C GLU A 289 54.06 -91.46 -17.21
N LEU A 290 54.99 -90.61 -16.75
CA LEU A 290 54.84 -89.83 -15.51
C LEU A 290 54.03 -88.53 -15.69
N LYS A 291 53.81 -88.04 -16.92
CA LYS A 291 52.85 -86.96 -17.23
C LYS A 291 51.41 -87.43 -17.40
N LYS A 292 51.15 -88.74 -17.53
CA LYS A 292 49.81 -89.34 -17.53
C LYS A 292 49.19 -89.50 -16.13
N ALA A 293 49.90 -89.11 -15.07
CA ALA A 293 49.49 -89.31 -13.67
C ALA A 293 49.18 -88.02 -12.86
N GLN A 294 48.99 -86.85 -13.49
CA GLN A 294 48.40 -85.67 -12.81
C GLN A 294 47.42 -84.89 -13.73
N PRO A 295 46.24 -84.48 -13.23
CA PRO A 295 45.14 -83.95 -14.03
C PRO A 295 45.27 -82.47 -14.41
N ALA A 296 44.60 -82.11 -15.51
CA ALA A 296 44.48 -80.76 -16.07
C ALA A 296 44.08 -79.67 -15.04
N PRO A 297 44.59 -78.42 -15.17
CA PRO A 297 44.20 -77.34 -14.27
C PRO A 297 42.74 -76.90 -14.52
N MET A 298 41.97 -76.85 -13.43
CA MET A 298 40.55 -76.52 -13.39
C MET A 298 40.25 -75.05 -13.77
N PRO A 299 39.02 -74.75 -14.24
CA PRO A 299 38.49 -73.40 -14.28
C PRO A 299 38.29 -72.90 -12.84
N VAL A 300 38.74 -71.67 -12.55
CA VAL A 300 38.55 -71.05 -11.24
C VAL A 300 37.06 -70.71 -11.06
N GLU A 301 36.31 -71.56 -10.35
CA GLU A 301 34.96 -71.23 -9.90
C GLU A 301 35.04 -70.13 -8.82
N LYS A 302 34.42 -68.98 -9.10
CA LYS A 302 34.18 -67.93 -8.10
C LYS A 302 33.37 -68.48 -6.93
N THR A 303 33.77 -68.13 -5.71
CA THR A 303 33.13 -68.56 -4.46
C THR A 303 31.67 -68.08 -4.37
N GLN A 304 30.82 -68.78 -3.60
CA GLN A 304 29.40 -68.40 -3.43
C GLN A 304 29.25 -66.97 -2.89
N GLU A 305 30.15 -66.55 -2.02
CA GLU A 305 30.23 -65.20 -1.45
C GLU A 305 30.54 -64.14 -2.51
N GLU A 306 31.42 -64.43 -3.47
CA GLU A 306 31.70 -63.54 -4.61
C GLU A 306 30.50 -63.46 -5.57
N LYS A 307 29.79 -64.56 -5.78
CA LYS A 307 28.55 -64.57 -6.60
C LYS A 307 27.45 -63.75 -5.94
N ASP A 308 27.30 -63.85 -4.61
CA ASP A 308 26.33 -63.08 -3.85
C ASP A 308 26.70 -61.58 -3.78
N PHE A 309 27.98 -61.24 -3.64
CA PHE A 309 28.45 -59.86 -3.75
C PHE A 309 28.17 -59.26 -5.13
N ILE A 310 28.49 -59.98 -6.21
CA ILE A 310 28.21 -59.54 -7.58
C ILE A 310 26.72 -59.30 -7.78
N ARG A 311 25.86 -60.18 -7.23
CA ARG A 311 24.40 -60.00 -7.28
C ARG A 311 23.94 -58.75 -6.53
N HIS A 312 24.43 -58.51 -5.31
CA HIS A 312 24.08 -57.31 -4.54
C HIS A 312 24.57 -56.03 -5.21
N PHE A 313 25.76 -56.07 -5.80
CA PHE A 313 26.35 -54.94 -6.52
C PHE A 313 25.53 -54.59 -7.77
N GLU A 314 25.16 -55.57 -8.59
CA GLU A 314 24.34 -55.34 -9.79
C GLU A 314 22.93 -54.86 -9.43
N ASN A 315 22.34 -55.36 -8.34
CA ASN A 315 21.06 -54.84 -7.84
C ASN A 315 21.17 -53.36 -7.43
N CYS A 316 22.21 -52.99 -6.69
CA CYS A 316 22.43 -51.60 -6.25
C CYS A 316 22.63 -50.66 -7.45
N LYS A 317 23.41 -51.10 -8.45
CA LYS A 317 23.63 -50.37 -9.70
C LYS A 317 22.34 -50.17 -10.50
N THR A 318 21.50 -51.20 -10.57
CA THR A 318 20.22 -51.15 -11.28
C THR A 318 19.25 -50.19 -10.61
N GLU A 319 19.07 -50.28 -9.29
CA GLU A 319 18.21 -49.36 -8.52
C GLU A 319 18.71 -47.92 -8.56
N PHE A 320 20.03 -47.70 -8.48
CA PHE A 320 20.61 -46.38 -8.59
C PHE A 320 20.33 -45.75 -9.96
N THR A 321 20.40 -46.55 -11.03
CA THR A 321 20.09 -46.10 -12.39
C THR A 321 18.59 -45.82 -12.56
N ALA A 322 17.72 -46.62 -11.93
CA ALA A 322 16.28 -46.37 -11.90
C ALA A 322 15.94 -45.06 -11.17
N LEU A 323 16.61 -44.76 -10.05
CA LEU A 323 16.49 -43.49 -9.34
C LEU A 323 16.94 -42.30 -10.19
N MET A 324 18.05 -42.43 -10.92
CA MET A 324 18.53 -41.38 -11.84
C MET A 324 17.53 -41.14 -12.98
N ASN A 325 16.94 -42.19 -13.54
CA ASN A 325 15.93 -42.07 -14.58
C ASN A 325 14.62 -41.45 -14.06
N ALA A 326 14.17 -41.84 -12.87
CA ALA A 326 12.99 -41.25 -12.23
C ALA A 326 13.17 -39.74 -11.99
N MET A 327 14.35 -39.30 -11.55
CA MET A 327 14.67 -37.87 -11.41
C MET A 327 14.61 -37.13 -12.75
N GLY A 328 15.09 -37.74 -13.85
CA GLY A 328 15.01 -37.16 -15.19
C GLY A 328 13.57 -36.91 -15.68
N THR A 329 12.60 -37.65 -15.14
CA THR A 329 11.16 -37.49 -15.46
C THR A 329 10.40 -36.52 -14.55
N MET A 330 11.03 -35.98 -13.50
CA MET A 330 10.40 -35.03 -12.56
C MET A 330 10.48 -33.57 -13.07
N GLN A 331 9.62 -32.68 -12.54
CA GLN A 331 9.68 -31.23 -12.82
C GLN A 331 11.02 -30.62 -12.35
N VAL A 332 11.57 -29.71 -13.16
CA VAL A 332 12.93 -29.14 -13.02
C VAL A 332 13.21 -28.56 -11.62
N GLU A 333 12.26 -27.86 -11.00
CA GLU A 333 12.40 -27.30 -9.64
C GLU A 333 12.66 -28.35 -8.56
N ASN A 334 12.17 -29.58 -8.73
CA ASN A 334 12.40 -30.65 -7.78
C ASN A 334 13.68 -31.43 -8.08
N GLN A 335 14.19 -31.39 -9.31
CA GLN A 335 15.36 -32.19 -9.72
C GLN A 335 16.62 -31.83 -8.93
N ASP A 336 16.89 -30.54 -8.73
CA ASP A 336 18.10 -30.10 -8.02
C ASP A 336 18.08 -30.50 -6.54
N LYS A 337 16.90 -30.39 -5.89
CA LYS A 337 16.71 -30.80 -4.50
C LYS A 337 16.96 -32.30 -4.28
N TYR A 338 16.53 -33.15 -5.22
CA TYR A 338 16.74 -34.59 -5.11
C TYR A 338 18.14 -35.01 -5.57
N ARG A 339 18.75 -34.30 -6.51
CA ARG A 339 20.16 -34.48 -6.91
C ARG A 339 21.11 -34.21 -5.75
N ASP A 340 20.87 -33.17 -4.96
CA ASP A 340 21.66 -32.87 -3.76
C ASP A 340 21.53 -33.95 -2.67
N LYS A 341 20.33 -34.53 -2.51
CA LYS A 341 20.15 -35.66 -1.58
C LYS A 341 20.91 -36.90 -2.03
N MET A 342 20.91 -37.20 -3.34
CA MET A 342 21.66 -38.33 -3.90
C MET A 342 23.18 -38.12 -3.77
N ARG A 343 23.67 -36.89 -3.96
CA ARG A 343 25.08 -36.55 -3.73
C ARG A 343 25.50 -36.81 -2.28
N LYS A 344 24.69 -36.37 -1.30
CA LYS A 344 24.93 -36.65 0.12
C LYS A 344 24.89 -38.15 0.45
N MET A 345 24.02 -38.92 -0.19
CA MET A 345 23.99 -40.39 -0.02
C MET A 345 25.28 -41.04 -0.55
N LEU A 346 25.79 -40.60 -1.71
CA LEU A 346 27.05 -41.11 -2.26
C LEU A 346 28.27 -40.74 -1.40
N GLU A 347 28.29 -39.54 -0.80
CA GLU A 347 29.33 -39.15 0.17
C GLU A 347 29.31 -40.02 1.42
N LEU A 348 28.12 -40.35 1.94
CA LEU A 348 27.99 -41.27 3.07
C LEU A 348 28.45 -42.69 2.72
N MET A 349 28.13 -43.18 1.51
CA MET A 349 28.58 -44.49 1.06
C MET A 349 30.09 -44.54 0.78
N SER A 350 30.68 -43.47 0.24
CA SER A 350 32.14 -43.43 0.01
C SER A 350 32.93 -43.38 1.32
N GLY A 351 32.36 -42.83 2.39
CA GLY A 351 32.92 -42.90 3.73
C GLY A 351 32.88 -44.30 4.38
N LEU A 352 31.98 -45.18 3.94
CA LEU A 352 31.82 -46.55 4.48
C LEU A 352 32.73 -47.59 3.80
N VAL A 353 33.31 -47.26 2.63
CA VAL A 353 34.13 -48.18 1.81
C VAL A 353 35.64 -47.87 1.92
N ARG A 354 36.05 -46.99 2.84
CA ARG A 354 37.47 -46.64 3.10
C ARG A 354 38.14 -47.54 4.12
#